data_AF-A0A7K4HGL8-F1
#
_entry.id   AF-A0A7K4HGL8-F1
#
_cell.length_a   1.000
_cell.length_b   1.000
_cell.length_c   1.000
_cell.angle_alpha   90.00
_cell.angle_beta   90.00
_cell.angle_gamma   90.00
#
_symmetry.space_group_name_H-M   'P 1'
#
loop_
_entity.id
_entity.type
_entity.pdbx_description
1 polymer ?
#
loop_
_entity_poly.entity_id
_entity_poly.type
_entity_poly.pdbx_seq_one_letter_code
_entity_poly.pdbx_strand_id
1 'polypeptide(L)'
;MKLQTLKNKSLDEYYSSPEGKSGGIEEDIKAEKMGMSPYEIEETIYYFGKHLALPGIVGVFIPLTIIFGIFENSFIEILSYVIYALAAILLLSVGRELIRGWKYKIKEGAIYLPGPYIIKREAENYEPIINEITEPKYKIGFVGDIMKMNKFGLEFHPDIKSFFKDTDLIIGNLEGTISNQPCPRLKQAHQESILTQLESLLSDSNKWLLCLSNNHSEDFSSTQFNKTLHKIQNSPNFDVFGRRDVSFICNENKDITITCATQWSNQKTWNYTFKYNNPTTANADDIDNDNDKYPFPLIKNTKFNIILPHWGFENEKYVRTRFQKDAKALLTGITPNYRGLKKIYKKRFLRGIFAHPDHKWDLIFAHHPHVLQPIMKVPDEIKIKNKESFPYNKVAVFSAGNFTSGANIIRKKKHISGIIMKCQIGPLQGHEEKLAIGKMEWRRTKNFKTRVGNKPAKLVCIDNEKYRTYNKPFLVNGMILFIIFLLFYLINLYS
;
A
#
# COMPACT_ATOMS: atom_id res chain seq x y z
N MET A 1 23.35 7.77 -0.56
CA MET A 1 23.40 6.78 0.54
C MET A 1 23.79 5.41 -0.02
N LYS A 2 24.84 4.74 0.47
CA LYS A 2 25.20 3.38 0.02
C LYS A 2 24.43 2.32 0.82
N LEU A 3 23.93 1.30 0.12
CA LEU A 3 23.11 0.23 0.67
C LEU A 3 23.82 -1.12 0.57
N GLN A 4 23.59 -1.97 1.56
CA GLN A 4 24.20 -3.30 1.67
C GLN A 4 23.21 -4.30 2.28
N THR A 5 23.46 -5.58 2.04
CA THR A 5 22.77 -6.69 2.69
C THR A 5 23.13 -6.77 4.17
N LEU A 6 22.36 -7.53 4.96
CA LEU A 6 22.72 -7.80 6.37
C LEU A 6 24.07 -8.52 6.53
N LYS A 7 24.58 -9.16 5.47
CA LYS A 7 25.89 -9.82 5.42
C LYS A 7 27.03 -8.88 4.98
N ASN A 8 26.80 -7.57 4.97
CA ASN A 8 27.78 -6.52 4.60
C ASN A 8 28.27 -6.60 3.14
N LYS A 9 27.59 -7.34 2.27
CA LYS A 9 27.82 -7.26 0.82
C LYS A 9 27.05 -6.07 0.28
N SER A 10 27.67 -5.23 -0.53
CA SER A 10 26.93 -4.21 -1.29
C SER A 10 25.86 -4.87 -2.15
N LEU A 11 24.79 -4.15 -2.50
CA LEU A 11 23.73 -4.75 -3.34
C LEU A 11 24.28 -5.18 -4.71
N ASP A 12 25.13 -4.36 -5.34
CA ASP A 12 25.79 -4.67 -6.61
C ASP A 12 26.64 -5.95 -6.53
N GLU A 13 27.48 -6.06 -5.49
CA GLU A 13 28.30 -7.25 -5.23
C GLU A 13 27.43 -8.48 -5.02
N TYR A 14 26.39 -8.36 -4.19
CA TYR A 14 25.49 -9.46 -3.90
C TYR A 14 24.79 -9.95 -5.16
N TYR A 15 24.18 -9.08 -5.95
CA TYR A 15 23.45 -9.48 -7.16
C TYR A 15 24.35 -9.96 -8.30
N SER A 16 25.64 -9.63 -8.25
CA SER A 16 26.66 -10.16 -9.16
C SER A 16 27.18 -11.54 -8.75
N SER A 17 27.01 -11.94 -7.48
CA SER A 17 27.43 -13.24 -6.97
C SER A 17 26.60 -14.39 -7.54
N PRO A 18 27.11 -15.64 -7.52
CA PRO A 18 26.31 -16.82 -7.88
C PRO A 18 25.00 -16.92 -7.08
N GLU A 19 25.04 -16.58 -5.79
CA GLU A 19 23.87 -16.58 -4.90
C GLU A 19 22.85 -15.51 -5.33
N GLY A 20 23.34 -14.31 -5.66
CA GLY A 20 22.51 -13.23 -6.16
C GLY A 20 21.83 -13.55 -7.49
N LYS A 21 22.55 -14.21 -8.40
CA LYS A 21 22.06 -14.62 -9.73
C LYS A 21 21.04 -15.75 -9.66
N SER A 22 21.25 -16.76 -8.81
CA SER A 22 20.28 -17.84 -8.63
C SER A 22 19.05 -17.39 -7.84
N GLY A 23 19.23 -16.40 -6.95
CA GLY A 23 18.17 -15.95 -6.05
C GLY A 23 17.70 -17.02 -5.07
N GLY A 24 18.57 -17.99 -4.79
CA GLY A 24 18.30 -19.09 -3.87
C GLY A 24 17.22 -20.08 -4.34
N ILE A 25 16.92 -20.15 -5.64
CA ILE A 25 15.97 -21.12 -6.18
C ILE A 25 16.56 -21.80 -7.43
N GLU A 26 16.55 -23.15 -7.41
CA GLU A 26 17.20 -23.99 -8.43
C GLU A 26 16.32 -24.25 -9.66
N GLU A 27 15.00 -24.11 -9.55
CA GLU A 27 14.07 -24.47 -10.63
C GLU A 27 13.14 -23.32 -11.06
N ASP A 28 12.94 -23.19 -12.38
CA ASP A 28 11.96 -22.27 -12.97
C ASP A 28 10.54 -22.76 -12.68
N ILE A 29 9.91 -22.17 -11.68
CA ILE A 29 8.53 -22.47 -11.34
C ILE A 29 7.62 -21.62 -12.22
N LYS A 30 6.88 -22.28 -13.12
CA LYS A 30 5.89 -21.61 -13.97
C LYS A 30 4.84 -20.92 -13.11
N ALA A 31 4.46 -19.71 -13.51
CA ALA A 31 3.42 -18.95 -12.82
C ALA A 31 2.07 -19.68 -12.89
N GLU A 32 1.63 -20.21 -11.75
CA GLU A 32 0.29 -20.76 -11.60
C GLU A 32 -0.67 -19.69 -11.09
N LYS A 33 -1.63 -19.31 -11.95
CA LYS A 33 -2.70 -18.39 -11.57
C LYS A 33 -3.47 -18.94 -10.37
N MET A 34 -3.72 -18.08 -9.40
CA MET A 34 -4.78 -18.36 -8.44
C MET A 34 -6.14 -18.26 -9.14
N GLY A 35 -6.92 -19.35 -9.07
CA GLY A 35 -8.29 -19.41 -9.62
C GLY A 35 -9.26 -18.47 -8.91
N MET A 36 -8.96 -18.11 -7.66
CA MET A 36 -9.61 -17.06 -6.90
C MET A 36 -8.54 -16.34 -6.08
N SER A 37 -8.58 -15.01 -6.04
CA SER A 37 -7.71 -14.23 -5.15
C SER A 37 -7.84 -14.75 -3.70
N PRO A 38 -6.78 -14.70 -2.89
CA PRO A 38 -6.77 -15.21 -1.51
C PRO A 38 -7.66 -14.40 -0.54
N TYR A 39 -8.53 -13.53 -1.06
CA TYR A 39 -9.68 -13.03 -0.31
C TYR A 39 -10.36 -14.22 0.38
N GLU A 40 -10.73 -14.05 1.65
CA GLU A 40 -11.68 -14.98 2.27
C GLU A 40 -12.91 -15.05 1.34
N ILE A 41 -13.52 -16.23 1.17
CA ILE A 41 -14.61 -16.41 0.20
C ILE A 41 -15.73 -15.38 0.46
N GLU A 42 -15.95 -15.08 1.75
CA GLU A 42 -16.84 -14.03 2.26
C GLU A 42 -16.50 -12.64 1.70
N GLU A 43 -15.21 -12.33 1.56
CA GLU A 43 -14.71 -11.06 1.05
C GLU A 43 -14.79 -10.98 -0.48
N THR A 44 -14.53 -12.09 -1.19
CA THR A 44 -14.77 -12.16 -2.65
C THR A 44 -16.24 -11.93 -2.97
N ILE A 45 -17.13 -12.64 -2.27
CA ILE A 45 -18.59 -12.51 -2.41
C ILE A 45 -19.00 -11.06 -2.09
N TYR A 46 -18.44 -10.49 -1.04
CA TYR A 46 -18.70 -9.11 -0.66
C TYR A 46 -18.28 -8.10 -1.75
N TYR A 47 -17.08 -8.22 -2.33
CA TYR A 47 -16.62 -7.34 -3.41
C TYR A 47 -17.45 -7.51 -4.68
N PHE A 48 -17.79 -8.75 -5.03
CA PHE A 48 -18.67 -9.05 -6.15
C PHE A 48 -20.05 -8.41 -5.94
N GLY A 49 -20.64 -8.61 -4.76
CA GLY A 49 -21.88 -7.97 -4.33
C GLY A 49 -21.80 -6.44 -4.37
N LYS A 50 -20.68 -5.83 -3.97
CA LYS A 50 -20.45 -4.37 -4.05
C LYS A 50 -20.43 -3.85 -5.48
N HIS A 51 -19.82 -4.59 -6.41
CA HIS A 51 -19.81 -4.22 -7.83
C HIS A 51 -21.20 -4.36 -8.47
N LEU A 52 -21.99 -5.34 -8.02
CA LEU A 52 -23.40 -5.46 -8.37
C LEU A 52 -24.28 -4.41 -7.67
N ALA A 53 -23.89 -3.93 -6.48
CA ALA A 53 -24.66 -2.95 -5.68
C ALA A 53 -24.48 -1.50 -6.14
N LEU A 54 -23.90 -1.29 -7.33
CA LEU A 54 -23.84 0.05 -7.90
C LEU A 54 -25.28 0.63 -7.96
N PRO A 55 -25.47 1.93 -7.64
CA PRO A 55 -26.79 2.55 -7.56
C PRO A 55 -27.69 2.32 -8.78
N GLY A 56 -27.09 2.05 -9.95
CA GLY A 56 -27.82 1.69 -11.16
C GLY A 56 -28.58 0.37 -11.08
N ILE A 57 -28.04 -0.68 -10.45
CA ILE A 57 -28.71 -1.99 -10.39
C ILE A 57 -29.84 -1.95 -9.36
N VAL A 58 -29.59 -1.39 -8.18
CA VAL A 58 -30.65 -1.18 -7.17
C VAL A 58 -31.74 -0.26 -7.71
N GLY A 59 -31.35 0.81 -8.42
CA GLY A 59 -32.28 1.72 -9.09
C GLY A 59 -33.05 1.11 -10.26
N VAL A 60 -32.65 -0.05 -10.78
CA VAL A 60 -33.40 -0.84 -11.79
C VAL A 60 -34.28 -1.88 -11.12
N PHE A 61 -33.78 -2.55 -10.09
CA PHE A 61 -34.52 -3.59 -9.36
C PHE A 61 -35.75 -3.05 -8.63
N ILE A 62 -35.64 -1.86 -8.02
CA ILE A 62 -36.78 -1.23 -7.33
C ILE A 62 -37.97 -0.96 -8.27
N PRO A 63 -37.80 -0.27 -9.43
CA PRO A 63 -38.88 -0.11 -10.40
C PRO A 63 -39.42 -1.43 -10.95
N LEU A 64 -38.56 -2.43 -11.21
CA LEU A 64 -39.00 -3.73 -11.70
C LEU A 64 -39.88 -4.45 -10.68
N THR A 65 -39.56 -4.39 -9.38
CA THR A 65 -40.40 -4.93 -8.31
C THR A 65 -41.78 -4.25 -8.28
N ILE A 66 -41.83 -2.92 -8.43
CA ILE A 66 -43.11 -2.18 -8.48
C ILE A 66 -43.93 -2.60 -9.71
N ILE A 67 -43.30 -2.66 -10.89
CA ILE A 67 -43.97 -3.05 -12.14
C ILE A 67 -44.50 -4.48 -12.05
N PHE A 68 -43.72 -5.40 -11.49
CA PHE A 68 -44.10 -6.80 -11.35
C PHE A 68 -45.21 -7.02 -10.34
N GLY A 69 -45.30 -6.20 -9.29
CA GLY A 69 -46.41 -6.24 -8.33
C GLY A 69 -47.78 -5.88 -8.91
N ILE A 70 -47.84 -5.32 -10.12
CA ILE A 70 -49.11 -4.99 -10.80
C ILE A 70 -49.73 -6.23 -11.46
N PHE A 71 -48.94 -7.27 -11.73
CA PHE A 71 -49.43 -8.45 -12.44
C PHE A 71 -49.89 -9.52 -11.45
N GLU A 72 -51.14 -9.98 -11.60
CA GLU A 72 -51.71 -11.12 -10.86
C GLU A 72 -51.19 -12.44 -11.42
N ASN A 73 -49.88 -12.68 -11.27
CA ASN A 73 -49.23 -13.91 -11.72
C ASN A 73 -48.26 -14.41 -10.65
N SER A 74 -48.49 -15.62 -10.14
CA SER A 74 -47.72 -16.22 -9.05
C SER A 74 -46.22 -16.34 -9.36
N PHE A 75 -45.85 -16.56 -10.63
CA PHE A 75 -44.44 -16.59 -11.04
C PHE A 75 -43.81 -15.19 -10.98
N ILE A 76 -44.53 -14.17 -11.45
CA ILE A 76 -44.07 -12.77 -11.40
C ILE A 76 -43.94 -12.30 -9.95
N GLU A 77 -44.86 -12.72 -9.08
CA GLU A 77 -44.81 -12.45 -7.65
C GLU A 77 -43.55 -13.05 -7.00
N ILE A 78 -43.25 -14.33 -7.26
CA ILE A 78 -42.03 -14.99 -6.78
C ILE A 78 -40.78 -14.26 -7.29
N LEU A 79 -40.74 -13.91 -8.58
CA LEU A 79 -39.61 -13.20 -9.18
C LEU A 79 -39.42 -11.81 -8.54
N SER A 80 -40.51 -11.11 -8.24
CA SER A 80 -40.52 -9.83 -7.52
C SER A 80 -39.87 -9.95 -6.14
N TYR A 81 -40.22 -10.97 -5.35
CA TYR A 81 -39.60 -11.23 -4.05
C TYR A 81 -38.10 -11.53 -4.16
N VAL A 82 -37.68 -12.29 -5.18
CA VAL A 82 -36.24 -12.57 -5.43
C VAL A 82 -35.48 -11.30 -5.75
N ILE A 83 -36.01 -10.45 -6.65
CA ILE A 83 -35.40 -9.17 -7.01
C ILE A 83 -35.33 -8.23 -5.80
N TYR A 84 -36.38 -8.19 -4.98
CA TYR A 84 -36.41 -7.42 -3.73
C TYR A 84 -35.34 -7.90 -2.74
N ALA A 85 -35.24 -9.21 -2.51
CA ALA A 85 -34.22 -9.79 -1.64
C ALA A 85 -32.81 -9.45 -2.12
N LEU A 86 -32.56 -9.53 -3.43
CA LEU A 86 -31.28 -9.10 -4.02
C LEU A 86 -31.03 -7.60 -3.79
N ALA A 87 -32.01 -6.74 -4.05
CA ALA A 87 -31.89 -5.29 -3.81
C ALA A 87 -31.57 -4.99 -2.33
N ALA A 88 -32.26 -5.64 -1.40
CA ALA A 88 -32.02 -5.51 0.04
C ALA A 88 -30.59 -5.93 0.43
N ILE A 89 -30.10 -7.06 -0.08
CA ILE A 89 -28.71 -7.52 0.14
C ILE A 89 -27.70 -6.48 -0.39
N LEU A 90 -27.93 -5.93 -1.59
CA LEU A 90 -27.08 -4.91 -2.18
C LEU A 90 -27.09 -3.61 -1.36
N LEU A 91 -28.26 -3.19 -0.87
CA LEU A 91 -28.41 -2.02 -0.01
C LEU A 91 -27.73 -2.20 1.35
N LEU A 92 -27.87 -3.39 1.98
CA LEU A 92 -27.15 -3.73 3.20
C LEU A 92 -25.62 -3.69 2.97
N SER A 93 -25.15 -4.11 1.79
CA SER A 93 -23.73 -4.01 1.42
C SER A 93 -23.26 -2.54 1.32
N VAL A 94 -24.06 -1.66 0.71
CA VAL A 94 -23.76 -0.20 0.63
C VAL A 94 -23.83 0.46 2.01
N GLY A 95 -24.87 0.17 2.80
CA GLY A 95 -25.03 0.66 4.16
C GLY A 95 -23.87 0.23 5.05
N ARG A 96 -23.42 -1.03 4.94
CA ARG A 96 -22.21 -1.51 5.60
C ARG A 96 -20.97 -0.71 5.21
N GLU A 97 -20.80 -0.30 3.95
CA GLU A 97 -19.66 0.55 3.56
C GLU A 97 -19.73 1.96 4.12
N LEU A 98 -20.93 2.54 4.21
CA LEU A 98 -21.13 3.83 4.86
C LEU A 98 -20.79 3.73 6.35
N ILE A 99 -21.33 2.72 7.03
CA ILE A 99 -21.02 2.42 8.43
C ILE A 99 -19.53 2.12 8.59
N ARG A 100 -18.90 1.41 7.66
CA ARG A 100 -17.45 1.16 7.69
C ARG A 100 -16.67 2.45 7.50
N GLY A 101 -17.02 3.28 6.53
CA GLY A 101 -16.39 4.58 6.33
C GLY A 101 -16.52 5.48 7.55
N TRP A 102 -17.66 5.40 8.24
CA TRP A 102 -17.92 6.12 9.49
C TRP A 102 -17.19 5.51 10.69
N LYS A 103 -17.23 4.19 10.87
CA LYS A 103 -16.58 3.43 11.96
C LYS A 103 -15.06 3.45 11.86
N TYR A 104 -14.55 3.39 10.63
CA TYR A 104 -13.12 3.43 10.32
C TYR A 104 -12.66 4.86 9.99
N LYS A 105 -13.51 5.86 10.24
CA LYS A 105 -13.07 7.25 10.38
C LYS A 105 -12.04 7.25 11.50
N ILE A 106 -10.79 7.58 11.15
CA ILE A 106 -9.68 7.61 12.10
C ILE A 106 -9.98 8.71 13.13
N LYS A 107 -10.03 8.35 14.42
CA LYS A 107 -10.38 9.25 15.55
C LYS A 107 -9.39 10.41 15.69
N GLU A 108 -9.87 11.55 16.20
CA GLU A 108 -9.12 12.80 16.43
C GLU A 108 -7.86 12.61 17.30
N GLY A 109 -6.79 13.35 16.96
CA GLY A 109 -5.48 13.33 17.65
C GLY A 109 -4.27 12.93 16.78
N ALA A 110 -4.51 12.40 15.58
CA ALA A 110 -3.46 12.19 14.58
C ALA A 110 -3.16 13.50 13.84
N ILE A 111 -1.89 13.82 13.54
CA ILE A 111 -1.60 14.88 12.56
C ILE A 111 -2.14 14.40 11.21
N TYR A 112 -3.24 15.02 10.77
CA TYR A 112 -3.93 14.71 9.53
C TYR A 112 -3.31 15.48 8.37
N LEU A 113 -2.82 14.73 7.42
CA LEU A 113 -2.48 15.20 6.09
C LEU A 113 -3.65 14.79 5.20
N PRO A 114 -4.41 15.75 4.62
CA PRO A 114 -5.85 15.62 4.44
C PRO A 114 -6.22 14.39 3.62
N GLY A 115 -6.87 13.44 4.30
CA GLY A 115 -7.87 12.60 3.66
C GLY A 115 -9.03 13.46 3.14
N PRO A 116 -9.99 12.87 2.40
CA PRO A 116 -11.05 13.59 1.69
C PRO A 116 -12.06 14.39 2.53
N TYR A 117 -11.78 14.70 3.81
CA TYR A 117 -12.76 15.22 4.77
C TYR A 117 -12.32 16.43 5.62
N ILE A 118 -11.19 17.10 5.36
CA ILE A 118 -10.83 18.31 6.13
C ILE A 118 -11.01 19.59 5.28
N ILE A 119 -11.81 20.49 5.85
CA ILE A 119 -12.16 21.82 5.37
C ILE A 119 -10.92 22.73 5.44
N LYS A 120 -10.59 23.38 4.31
CA LYS A 120 -9.77 24.60 4.17
C LYS A 120 -8.80 24.91 5.34
N ARG A 121 -7.68 24.20 5.43
CA ARG A 121 -6.45 24.81 5.96
C ARG A 121 -5.44 24.94 4.83
N GLU A 122 -4.61 25.97 4.90
CA GLU A 122 -3.56 26.33 3.95
C GLU A 122 -2.50 25.22 3.88
N ALA A 123 -2.82 24.15 3.15
CA ALA A 123 -1.99 22.96 3.02
C ALA A 123 -0.71 23.19 2.21
N GLU A 124 -0.55 24.35 1.58
CA GLU A 124 0.51 24.61 0.61
C GLU A 124 1.92 24.64 1.24
N ASN A 125 2.04 24.89 2.56
CA ASN A 125 3.33 24.98 3.26
C ASN A 125 3.41 24.17 4.57
N TYR A 126 2.59 23.12 4.75
CA TYR A 126 2.63 22.35 6.00
C TYR A 126 3.78 21.34 6.00
N GLU A 127 4.81 21.65 6.78
CA GLU A 127 6.01 20.85 6.97
C GLU A 127 6.11 20.41 8.44
N PRO A 128 5.41 19.34 8.85
CA PRO A 128 5.39 18.92 10.24
C PRO A 128 6.79 18.51 10.70
N ILE A 129 7.22 19.08 11.83
CA ILE A 129 8.29 18.54 12.65
C ILE A 129 7.70 17.36 13.42
N ILE A 130 8.22 16.15 13.16
CA ILE A 130 7.77 14.92 13.80
C ILE A 130 8.48 14.76 15.15
N ASN A 131 9.79 14.98 15.18
CA ASN A 131 10.64 15.04 16.38
C ASN A 131 11.67 16.16 16.22
N GLU A 132 12.23 16.64 17.33
CA GLU A 132 13.39 17.54 17.28
C GLU A 132 14.67 16.69 17.06
N ILE A 133 15.42 17.01 16.01
CA ILE A 133 16.70 16.36 15.70
C ILE A 133 17.83 17.39 15.73
N THR A 134 19.05 16.96 16.06
CA THR A 134 20.20 17.88 16.11
C THR A 134 20.56 18.40 14.72
N GLU A 135 20.67 17.50 13.74
CA GLU A 135 20.90 17.83 12.34
C GLU A 135 20.39 16.71 11.41
N PRO A 136 19.95 17.02 10.17
CA PRO A 136 19.61 15.99 9.19
C PRO A 136 20.85 15.21 8.74
N LYS A 137 20.88 13.91 9.02
CA LYS A 137 21.92 12.98 8.55
C LYS A 137 21.56 12.32 7.21
N TYR A 138 20.28 12.06 6.99
CA TYR A 138 19.74 11.44 5.80
C TYR A 138 18.49 12.16 5.31
N LYS A 139 18.33 12.27 3.99
CA LYS A 139 17.13 12.80 3.34
C LYS A 139 16.54 11.74 2.41
N ILE A 140 15.46 11.09 2.85
CA ILE A 140 14.88 9.97 2.11
C ILE A 140 13.53 10.38 1.52
N GLY A 141 13.41 10.24 0.20
CA GLY A 141 12.18 10.37 -0.56
C GLY A 141 11.40 9.06 -0.65
N PHE A 142 10.08 9.15 -0.69
CA PHE A 142 9.17 8.02 -0.86
C PHE A 142 8.11 8.35 -1.92
N VAL A 143 7.79 7.36 -2.75
CA VAL A 143 6.71 7.44 -3.73
C VAL A 143 5.78 6.24 -3.60
N GLY A 144 4.51 6.41 -3.97
CA GLY A 144 3.55 5.31 -4.04
C GLY A 144 3.83 4.28 -5.14
N ASP A 145 2.80 3.53 -5.53
CA ASP A 145 2.91 2.46 -6.52
C ASP A 145 3.31 3.02 -7.89
N ILE A 146 4.42 2.51 -8.43
CA ILE A 146 4.86 2.77 -9.79
C ILE A 146 4.14 1.75 -10.67
N MET A 147 3.00 2.17 -11.23
CA MET A 147 2.15 1.31 -12.07
C MET A 147 2.57 1.37 -13.54
N LYS A 148 2.23 0.33 -14.30
CA LYS A 148 2.58 0.26 -15.73
C LYS A 148 2.05 1.46 -16.52
N MET A 149 2.87 1.92 -17.48
CA MET A 149 2.56 3.06 -18.34
C MET A 149 1.77 2.71 -19.60
N ASN A 150 1.54 1.42 -19.88
CA ASN A 150 0.88 0.93 -21.09
C ASN A 150 1.52 1.54 -22.36
N LYS A 151 0.76 2.34 -23.12
CA LYS A 151 1.21 3.00 -24.35
C LYS A 151 1.71 4.43 -24.15
N PHE A 152 1.73 4.91 -22.91
CA PHE A 152 2.11 6.28 -22.60
C PHE A 152 3.59 6.34 -22.20
N GLY A 153 4.31 7.37 -22.64
CA GLY A 153 5.55 7.77 -21.97
C GLY A 153 5.26 8.36 -20.59
N LEU A 154 6.26 8.42 -19.72
CA LEU A 154 6.22 9.10 -18.42
C LEU A 154 7.09 10.35 -18.46
N GLU A 155 6.53 11.46 -17.98
CA GLU A 155 7.26 12.70 -17.73
C GLU A 155 6.92 13.22 -16.33
N PHE A 156 7.90 13.87 -15.71
CA PHE A 156 7.73 14.52 -14.42
C PHE A 156 7.72 16.04 -14.57
N HIS A 157 6.72 16.67 -13.98
CA HIS A 157 6.67 18.12 -13.85
C HIS A 157 7.87 18.63 -13.04
N PRO A 158 8.41 19.83 -13.36
CA PRO A 158 9.54 20.41 -12.63
C PRO A 158 9.37 20.42 -11.11
N ASP A 159 8.18 20.67 -10.59
CA ASP A 159 7.92 20.66 -9.13
C ASP A 159 8.20 19.30 -8.48
N ILE A 160 7.96 18.19 -9.19
CA ILE A 160 8.28 16.84 -8.68
C ILE A 160 9.80 16.67 -8.60
N LYS A 161 10.53 17.13 -9.62
CA LYS A 161 12.00 17.12 -9.62
C LYS A 161 12.56 18.01 -8.52
N SER A 162 11.99 19.21 -8.35
CA SER A 162 12.37 20.14 -7.28
C SER A 162 12.11 19.54 -5.90
N PHE A 163 11.00 18.82 -5.71
CA PHE A 163 10.67 18.19 -4.43
C PHE A 163 11.74 17.18 -3.98
N PHE A 164 12.32 16.42 -4.92
CA PHE A 164 13.32 15.38 -4.66
C PHE A 164 14.78 15.81 -4.91
N LYS A 165 15.03 17.06 -5.32
CA LYS A 165 16.37 17.54 -5.72
C LYS A 165 17.45 17.32 -4.66
N ASP A 166 17.09 17.36 -3.38
CA ASP A 166 18.01 17.29 -2.26
C ASP A 166 17.93 15.97 -1.47
N THR A 167 17.29 14.92 -1.99
CA THR A 167 17.25 13.60 -1.33
C THR A 167 18.49 12.78 -1.62
N ASP A 168 18.92 11.94 -0.67
CA ASP A 168 20.01 10.97 -0.85
C ASP A 168 19.54 9.65 -1.49
N LEU A 169 18.25 9.35 -1.36
CA LEU A 169 17.61 8.10 -1.77
C LEU A 169 16.12 8.33 -2.02
N ILE A 170 15.57 7.75 -3.09
CA ILE A 170 14.12 7.72 -3.36
C ILE A 170 13.65 6.26 -3.34
N ILE A 171 12.69 5.94 -2.48
CA ILE A 171 12.15 4.59 -2.32
C ILE A 171 10.76 4.51 -2.97
N GLY A 172 10.51 3.46 -3.77
CA GLY A 172 9.21 3.24 -4.41
C GLY A 172 8.88 1.77 -4.62
N ASN A 173 7.59 1.45 -4.73
CA ASN A 173 7.12 0.10 -5.09
C ASN A 173 6.97 -0.02 -6.61
N LEU A 174 7.83 -0.81 -7.26
CA LEU A 174 7.68 -1.11 -8.68
C LEU A 174 6.72 -2.28 -8.86
N GLU A 175 5.48 -1.97 -9.23
CA GLU A 175 4.42 -2.96 -9.24
C GLU A 175 4.30 -3.69 -10.57
N GLY A 176 4.68 -4.97 -10.58
CA GLY A 176 4.82 -5.80 -11.78
C GLY A 176 6.25 -5.98 -12.24
N THR A 177 6.43 -6.73 -13.33
CA THR A 177 7.75 -7.04 -13.90
C THR A 177 8.15 -6.06 -14.99
N ILE A 178 9.44 -5.98 -15.32
CA ILE A 178 9.91 -5.31 -16.54
C ILE A 178 9.97 -6.36 -17.65
N SER A 179 9.09 -6.23 -18.64
CA SER A 179 8.96 -7.20 -19.73
C SER A 179 8.35 -6.57 -20.97
N ASN A 180 8.93 -6.88 -22.13
CA ASN A 180 8.35 -6.55 -23.44
C ASN A 180 7.39 -7.64 -23.94
N GLN A 181 7.18 -8.71 -23.18
CA GLN A 181 6.24 -9.75 -23.55
C GLN A 181 4.81 -9.20 -23.55
N PRO A 182 3.93 -9.70 -24.45
CA PRO A 182 2.50 -9.39 -24.39
C PRO A 182 1.97 -9.65 -22.98
N CYS A 183 1.38 -8.64 -22.37
CA CYS A 183 0.89 -8.70 -20.99
C CYS A 183 -0.58 -9.17 -21.00
N PRO A 184 -0.90 -10.38 -20.51
CA PRO A 184 -2.27 -10.86 -20.38
C PRO A 184 -3.14 -9.91 -19.57
N ARG A 185 -4.45 -9.93 -19.84
CA ARG A 185 -5.45 -9.19 -19.05
C ARG A 185 -5.30 -9.57 -17.57
N LEU A 186 -5.15 -8.56 -16.71
CA LEU A 186 -4.88 -8.63 -15.25
C LEU A 186 -3.41 -8.71 -14.79
N LYS A 187 -2.45 -9.02 -15.67
CA LYS A 187 -1.03 -8.96 -15.30
C LYS A 187 -0.49 -7.53 -15.37
N GLN A 188 0.59 -7.24 -14.66
CA GLN A 188 1.32 -5.96 -14.70
C GLN A 188 2.71 -6.16 -15.28
N ALA A 189 3.00 -5.46 -16.38
CA ALA A 189 4.34 -5.38 -16.95
C ALA A 189 4.65 -3.94 -17.34
N HIS A 190 5.85 -3.51 -17.01
CA HIS A 190 6.48 -2.28 -17.43
C HIS A 190 7.32 -2.51 -18.68
N GLN A 191 7.36 -1.51 -19.55
CA GLN A 191 8.38 -1.45 -20.59
C GLN A 191 9.72 -1.10 -19.95
N GLU A 192 10.83 -1.53 -20.57
CA GLU A 192 12.18 -1.24 -20.08
C GLU A 192 12.48 0.26 -19.96
N SER A 193 11.86 1.07 -20.81
CA SER A 193 11.96 2.53 -20.79
C SER A 193 11.50 3.16 -19.48
N ILE A 194 10.81 2.42 -18.59
CA ILE A 194 10.43 2.90 -17.26
C ILE A 194 11.65 3.32 -16.44
N LEU A 195 12.78 2.62 -16.54
CA LEU A 195 13.97 2.94 -15.74
C LEU A 195 14.57 4.28 -16.16
N THR A 196 14.78 4.48 -17.46
CA THR A 196 15.23 5.77 -18.01
C THR A 196 14.25 6.90 -17.70
N GLN A 197 12.94 6.62 -17.69
CA GLN A 197 11.92 7.62 -17.33
C GLN A 197 11.99 7.98 -15.83
N LEU A 198 12.12 7.00 -14.94
CA LEU A 198 12.30 7.21 -13.50
C LEU A 198 13.61 7.93 -13.18
N GLU A 199 14.68 7.63 -13.92
CA GLU A 199 15.98 8.27 -13.80
C GLU A 199 15.91 9.78 -14.08
N SER A 200 14.97 10.24 -14.90
CA SER A 200 14.76 11.67 -15.15
C SER A 200 14.31 12.49 -13.92
N LEU A 201 13.95 11.80 -12.82
CA LEU A 201 13.66 12.41 -11.52
C LEU A 201 14.91 12.57 -10.64
N LEU A 202 15.98 11.87 -10.97
CA LEU A 202 17.21 11.86 -10.21
C LEU A 202 18.03 13.13 -10.45
N SER A 203 18.77 13.51 -9.42
CA SER A 203 19.90 14.45 -9.45
C SER A 203 21.19 13.65 -9.36
N ASP A 204 22.33 14.25 -9.67
CA ASP A 204 23.63 13.56 -9.74
C ASP A 204 24.01 12.78 -8.46
N SER A 205 23.44 13.14 -7.30
CA SER A 205 23.74 12.54 -5.99
C SER A 205 22.74 11.49 -5.48
N ASN A 206 21.59 11.28 -6.13
CA ASN A 206 20.51 10.46 -5.59
C ASN A 206 20.32 9.14 -6.36
N LYS A 207 19.81 8.12 -5.68
CA LYS A 207 19.51 6.80 -6.26
C LYS A 207 18.05 6.41 -6.01
N TRP A 208 17.53 5.58 -6.88
CA TRP A 208 16.29 4.84 -6.63
C TRP A 208 16.58 3.58 -5.81
N LEU A 209 15.70 3.25 -4.85
CA LEU A 209 15.59 1.93 -4.27
C LEU A 209 14.18 1.39 -4.57
N LEU A 210 14.11 0.36 -5.42
CA LEU A 210 12.86 -0.22 -5.87
C LEU A 210 12.50 -1.46 -5.03
N CYS A 211 11.32 -1.41 -4.40
CA CYS A 211 10.69 -2.55 -3.75
C CYS A 211 9.97 -3.39 -4.80
N LEU A 212 10.31 -4.69 -4.84
CA LEU A 212 9.62 -5.69 -5.66
C LEU A 212 8.83 -6.71 -4.85
N SER A 213 8.53 -6.44 -3.57
CA SER A 213 7.63 -7.30 -2.80
C SER A 213 6.19 -6.83 -2.92
N ASN A 214 5.52 -7.24 -3.98
CA ASN A 214 4.11 -6.93 -4.26
C ASN A 214 3.37 -8.11 -4.90
N ASN A 215 2.06 -7.97 -5.05
CA ASN A 215 1.21 -9.03 -5.57
C ASN A 215 1.40 -9.33 -7.06
N HIS A 216 2.07 -8.45 -7.79
CA HIS A 216 2.29 -8.54 -9.24
C HIS A 216 3.73 -8.91 -9.64
N SER A 217 4.64 -8.99 -8.67
CA SER A 217 6.06 -9.28 -8.90
C SER A 217 6.31 -10.56 -9.67
N GLU A 218 5.51 -11.60 -9.40
CA GLU A 218 5.69 -12.92 -10.02
C GLU A 218 4.66 -13.19 -11.13
N ASP A 219 4.01 -12.16 -11.67
CA ASP A 219 2.91 -12.31 -12.63
C ASP A 219 3.24 -13.19 -13.84
N PHE A 220 4.49 -13.21 -14.30
CA PHE A 220 4.90 -13.91 -15.52
C PHE A 220 5.58 -15.25 -15.24
N SER A 221 6.59 -15.23 -14.38
CA SER A 221 7.28 -16.38 -13.81
C SER A 221 8.36 -15.85 -12.87
N SER A 222 8.98 -16.75 -12.12
CA SER A 222 10.18 -16.41 -11.36
C SER A 222 11.37 -16.01 -12.24
N THR A 223 11.56 -16.68 -13.37
CA THR A 223 12.58 -16.30 -14.35
C THR A 223 12.39 -14.85 -14.82
N GLN A 224 11.15 -14.43 -15.07
CA GLN A 224 10.89 -13.04 -15.48
C GLN A 224 11.08 -12.05 -14.32
N PHE A 225 10.78 -12.44 -13.09
CA PHE A 225 11.09 -11.65 -11.90
C PHE A 225 12.60 -11.45 -11.75
N ASN A 226 13.42 -12.51 -11.85
CA ASN A 226 14.88 -12.41 -11.79
C ASN A 226 15.45 -11.57 -12.94
N LYS A 227 14.92 -11.70 -14.16
CA LYS A 227 15.28 -10.81 -15.28
C LYS A 227 14.98 -9.34 -14.97
N THR A 228 13.83 -9.06 -14.34
CA THR A 228 13.48 -7.71 -13.90
C THR A 228 14.49 -7.18 -12.90
N LEU A 229 14.84 -8.00 -11.90
CA LEU A 229 15.82 -7.68 -10.87
C LEU A 229 17.17 -7.32 -11.49
N HIS A 230 17.70 -8.18 -12.37
CA HIS A 230 18.99 -7.95 -13.02
C HIS A 230 18.99 -6.71 -13.91
N LYS A 231 17.88 -6.44 -14.60
CA LYS A 231 17.76 -5.20 -15.39
C LYS A 231 17.83 -3.95 -14.51
N ILE A 232 17.16 -3.98 -13.35
CA ILE A 232 17.22 -2.87 -12.40
C ILE A 232 18.66 -2.72 -11.89
N GLN A 233 19.30 -3.82 -11.46
CA GLN A 233 20.65 -3.72 -10.88
C GLN A 233 21.77 -3.40 -11.86
N ASN A 234 21.59 -3.72 -13.14
CA ASN A 234 22.52 -3.27 -14.17
C ASN A 234 22.33 -1.79 -14.53
N SER A 235 21.41 -1.07 -13.88
CA SER A 235 21.20 0.37 -14.08
C SER A 235 21.90 1.14 -12.94
N PRO A 236 22.88 2.02 -13.22
CA PRO A 236 23.82 2.54 -12.23
C PRO A 236 23.19 3.32 -11.07
N ASN A 237 22.01 3.90 -11.32
CA ASN A 237 21.29 4.76 -10.38
C ASN A 237 20.12 4.08 -9.66
N PHE A 238 20.05 2.74 -9.74
CA PHE A 238 18.99 1.95 -9.15
C PHE A 238 19.55 0.86 -8.26
N ASP A 239 18.96 0.73 -7.10
CA ASP A 239 19.05 -0.41 -6.21
C ASP A 239 17.69 -1.12 -6.16
N VAL A 240 17.69 -2.39 -5.77
CA VAL A 240 16.45 -3.18 -5.67
C VAL A 240 16.47 -4.10 -4.46
N PHE A 241 15.30 -4.37 -3.90
CA PHE A 241 15.11 -5.29 -2.77
C PHE A 241 13.70 -5.87 -2.75
N GLY A 242 13.45 -6.80 -1.82
CA GLY A 242 12.13 -7.44 -1.63
C GLY A 242 12.02 -8.86 -2.17
N ARG A 243 13.10 -9.38 -2.75
CA ARG A 243 13.31 -10.83 -2.90
C ARG A 243 13.49 -11.45 -1.51
N ARG A 244 13.15 -12.72 -1.34
CA ARG A 244 13.13 -13.43 -0.05
C ARG A 244 14.48 -13.38 0.68
N ASP A 245 15.55 -13.61 -0.08
CA ASP A 245 16.96 -13.58 0.35
C ASP A 245 17.53 -12.16 0.56
N VAL A 246 16.92 -11.14 -0.05
CA VAL A 246 17.21 -9.70 0.15
C VAL A 246 15.98 -8.99 0.68
N SER A 247 15.45 -9.53 1.77
CA SER A 247 14.29 -8.99 2.48
C SER A 247 14.64 -7.78 3.35
N PHE A 248 15.90 -7.69 3.78
CA PHE A 248 16.42 -6.62 4.62
C PHE A 248 17.67 -6.05 4.00
N ILE A 249 17.74 -4.73 3.97
CA ILE A 249 18.94 -3.98 3.61
C ILE A 249 19.24 -2.97 4.70
N CYS A 250 20.51 -2.60 4.83
CA CYS A 250 20.94 -1.51 5.68
C CYS A 250 21.85 -0.58 4.90
N ASN A 251 22.07 0.62 5.44
CA ASN A 251 23.12 1.46 4.92
C ASN A 251 24.50 1.04 5.42
N GLU A 252 25.55 1.64 4.85
CA GLU A 252 26.95 1.40 5.20
C GLU A 252 27.20 1.52 6.72
N ASN A 253 26.61 2.54 7.37
CA ASN A 253 26.72 2.78 8.82
C ASN A 253 25.88 1.85 9.70
N LYS A 254 25.00 1.04 9.09
CA LYS A 254 24.05 0.14 9.76
C LYS A 254 23.14 0.84 10.78
N ASP A 255 22.86 2.12 10.59
CA ASP A 255 21.95 2.88 11.45
C ASP A 255 20.55 3.02 10.85
N ILE A 256 20.38 2.76 9.56
CA ILE A 256 19.07 2.59 8.92
C ILE A 256 18.91 1.16 8.40
N THR A 257 17.79 0.53 8.73
CA THR A 257 17.35 -0.74 8.15
C THR A 257 16.03 -0.55 7.40
N ILE A 258 15.95 -1.12 6.21
CA ILE A 258 14.79 -1.05 5.32
C ILE A 258 14.33 -2.48 4.99
N THR A 259 13.03 -2.74 5.09
CA THR A 259 12.40 -3.98 4.64
C THR A 259 11.10 -3.71 3.90
N CYS A 260 10.61 -4.72 3.18
CA CYS A 260 9.29 -4.71 2.56
C CYS A 260 8.70 -6.10 2.60
N ALA A 261 7.38 -6.23 2.69
CA ALA A 261 6.74 -7.52 2.61
C ALA A 261 5.41 -7.39 1.89
N THR A 262 5.01 -8.41 1.15
CA THR A 262 3.66 -8.49 0.59
C THR A 262 2.80 -9.46 1.39
N GLN A 263 1.53 -9.10 1.59
CA GLN A 263 0.57 -9.93 2.30
C GLN A 263 0.06 -11.06 1.41
N TRP A 264 0.09 -10.87 0.10
CA TRP A 264 -0.45 -11.80 -0.87
C TRP A 264 0.22 -11.65 -2.25
N SER A 265 -0.03 -12.63 -3.13
CA SER A 265 0.41 -12.64 -4.54
C SER A 265 -0.74 -13.01 -5.44
N ASN A 266 -0.69 -12.68 -6.72
CA ASN A 266 -1.64 -13.19 -7.73
C ASN A 266 -1.29 -14.62 -8.21
N GLN A 267 -0.12 -15.14 -7.80
CA GLN A 267 0.34 -16.48 -8.15
C GLN A 267 0.30 -17.42 -6.93
N LYS A 268 0.01 -18.71 -7.17
CA LYS A 268 0.11 -19.75 -6.13
C LYS A 268 1.58 -19.99 -5.74
N THR A 269 2.43 -20.01 -6.75
CA THR A 269 3.87 -20.25 -6.67
C THR A 269 4.59 -18.97 -6.30
N TRP A 270 4.22 -18.40 -5.16
CA TRP A 270 4.76 -17.13 -4.67
C TRP A 270 5.93 -17.43 -3.73
N ASN A 271 7.13 -17.71 -4.23
CA ASN A 271 8.25 -18.10 -3.36
C ASN A 271 9.43 -17.13 -3.39
N TYR A 272 9.38 -16.14 -4.28
CA TYR A 272 10.52 -15.28 -4.56
C TYR A 272 10.46 -13.98 -3.79
N THR A 273 9.29 -13.43 -3.50
CA THR A 273 9.21 -12.19 -2.70
C THR A 273 9.01 -12.46 -1.21
N PHE A 274 9.45 -11.53 -0.37
CA PHE A 274 9.28 -11.64 1.07
C PHE A 274 7.80 -11.49 1.51
N LYS A 275 7.33 -12.41 2.37
CA LYS A 275 5.90 -12.49 2.77
C LYS A 275 5.69 -12.06 4.22
N TYR A 276 4.55 -11.43 4.49
CA TYR A 276 4.11 -11.12 5.85
C TYR A 276 3.96 -12.33 6.78
N ASN A 277 3.61 -13.50 6.27
CA ASN A 277 3.22 -14.64 7.11
C ASN A 277 4.15 -15.86 6.94
N ASN A 278 5.29 -15.68 6.29
CA ASN A 278 6.25 -16.75 6.09
C ASN A 278 7.61 -16.26 6.59
N PRO A 279 7.89 -16.40 7.90
CA PRO A 279 9.25 -16.33 8.39
C PRO A 279 10.01 -17.49 7.80
N THR A 280 10.54 -17.32 6.58
CA THR A 280 11.52 -18.26 6.06
C THR A 280 12.82 -17.97 6.77
N THR A 281 13.25 -18.89 7.62
CA THR A 281 14.58 -19.54 7.69
C THR A 281 15.67 -18.99 6.75
N ALA A 282 15.89 -17.67 6.73
CA ALA A 282 16.80 -17.02 5.79
C ALA A 282 18.29 -17.40 6.03
N ASN A 283 18.58 -18.21 7.05
CA ASN A 283 19.74 -19.10 7.11
C ASN A 283 19.30 -20.41 7.80
N ALA A 284 19.20 -21.52 7.07
CA ALA A 284 18.88 -22.83 7.65
C ALA A 284 20.01 -23.36 8.57
N ASP A 285 21.17 -22.71 8.57
CA ASP A 285 22.33 -23.10 9.37
C ASP A 285 22.38 -22.42 10.75
N ASP A 286 21.43 -21.53 11.06
CA ASP A 286 21.36 -20.76 12.32
C ASP A 286 19.99 -20.96 13.01
N ILE A 287 19.42 -22.17 12.85
CA ILE A 287 18.15 -22.60 13.47
C ILE A 287 18.43 -22.93 14.93
N ASP A 288 18.51 -21.89 15.75
CA ASP A 288 18.20 -22.01 17.18
C ASP A 288 16.72 -21.66 17.40
N ASN A 289 15.98 -22.58 18.00
CA ASN A 289 14.59 -22.94 17.69
C ASN A 289 13.46 -21.95 18.10
N ASP A 290 13.74 -20.67 18.31
CA ASP A 290 12.74 -19.70 18.80
C ASP A 290 12.45 -18.50 17.86
N ASN A 291 13.29 -18.25 16.86
CA ASN A 291 13.16 -17.07 15.98
C ASN A 291 12.15 -17.22 14.82
N ASP A 292 11.72 -18.44 14.49
CA ASP A 292 10.69 -18.71 13.46
C ASP A 292 9.28 -18.26 13.88
N LYS A 293 9.14 -17.79 15.11
CA LYS A 293 7.89 -17.24 15.66
C LYS A 293 7.70 -15.77 15.31
N TYR A 294 8.47 -15.12 14.42
CA TYR A 294 8.20 -13.72 14.05
C TYR A 294 8.12 -13.45 12.55
N PRO A 295 7.05 -12.81 12.03
CA PRO A 295 6.83 -12.60 10.59
C PRO A 295 7.92 -11.75 9.96
N PHE A 296 8.60 -10.96 10.78
CA PHE A 296 9.82 -10.24 10.45
C PHE A 296 10.93 -10.83 11.31
N PRO A 297 12.07 -11.26 10.74
CA PRO A 297 13.24 -11.60 11.55
C PRO A 297 13.56 -10.44 12.49
N LEU A 298 14.01 -10.78 13.71
CA LEU A 298 14.34 -9.81 14.76
C LEU A 298 15.28 -8.75 14.19
N ILE A 299 14.80 -7.52 14.11
CA ILE A 299 15.54 -6.41 13.52
C ILE A 299 16.64 -6.03 14.50
N LYS A 300 17.87 -6.47 14.27
CA LYS A 300 19.00 -6.17 15.17
C LYS A 300 19.32 -4.67 15.26
N ASN A 301 18.87 -3.86 14.29
CA ASN A 301 19.08 -2.42 14.30
C ASN A 301 18.13 -1.72 15.28
N THR A 302 18.71 -1.06 16.28
CA THR A 302 18.01 -0.30 17.32
C THR A 302 17.87 1.20 16.97
N LYS A 303 18.58 1.67 15.94
CA LYS A 303 18.67 3.10 15.58
C LYS A 303 17.50 3.57 14.74
N PHE A 304 17.27 3.02 13.55
CA PHE A 304 16.14 3.42 12.70
C PHE A 304 15.66 2.32 11.74
N ASN A 305 14.36 2.05 11.75
CA ASN A 305 13.76 0.96 10.99
C ASN A 305 12.59 1.43 10.11
N ILE A 306 12.63 1.07 8.82
CA ILE A 306 11.63 1.42 7.81
C ILE A 306 11.03 0.15 7.22
N ILE A 307 9.70 0.05 7.21
CA ILE A 307 8.99 -1.05 6.53
C ILE A 307 8.05 -0.51 5.45
N LEU A 308 8.05 -1.21 4.31
CA LEU A 308 7.13 -0.97 3.20
C LEU A 308 6.14 -2.15 3.04
N PRO A 309 5.01 -2.13 3.78
CA PRO A 309 3.95 -3.11 3.58
C PRO A 309 3.34 -3.01 2.19
N HIS A 310 3.17 -4.14 1.52
CA HIS A 310 2.25 -4.27 0.41
C HIS A 310 1.03 -5.07 0.88
N TRP A 311 0.02 -4.35 1.39
CA TRP A 311 -1.08 -4.93 2.17
C TRP A 311 -2.44 -4.28 1.85
N GLY A 312 -3.50 -4.84 2.41
CA GLY A 312 -4.84 -4.35 2.09
C GLY A 312 -5.34 -4.87 0.77
N PHE A 313 -6.30 -4.15 0.22
CA PHE A 313 -7.05 -4.59 -0.93
C PHE A 313 -7.11 -3.50 -1.98
N GLU A 314 -7.04 -3.89 -3.24
CA GLU A 314 -7.15 -2.98 -4.37
C GLU A 314 -8.40 -2.11 -4.24
N ASN A 315 -8.23 -0.81 -4.48
CA ASN A 315 -9.29 0.20 -4.41
C ASN A 315 -9.92 0.42 -3.04
N GLU A 316 -9.35 -0.12 -1.95
CA GLU A 316 -9.86 0.10 -0.61
C GLU A 316 -9.57 1.53 -0.14
N LYS A 317 -10.59 2.39 -0.18
CA LYS A 317 -10.46 3.82 0.18
C LYS A 317 -10.20 4.09 1.66
N TYR A 318 -10.59 3.16 2.54
CA TYR A 318 -10.56 3.35 3.98
C TYR A 318 -9.73 2.24 4.63
N VAL A 319 -8.74 2.67 5.41
CA VAL A 319 -7.87 1.75 6.16
C VAL A 319 -8.72 0.93 7.11
N ARG A 320 -8.61 -0.40 7.05
CA ARG A 320 -9.28 -1.27 8.02
C ARG A 320 -8.68 -1.09 9.41
N THR A 321 -9.51 -1.26 10.43
CA THR A 321 -9.04 -1.32 11.82
C THR A 321 -7.95 -2.36 12.04
N ARG A 322 -7.94 -3.48 11.30
CA ARG A 322 -6.85 -4.47 11.42
C ARG A 322 -5.50 -3.83 11.07
N PHE A 323 -5.39 -3.19 9.90
CA PHE A 323 -4.13 -2.55 9.47
C PHE A 323 -3.73 -1.38 10.35
N GLN A 324 -4.70 -0.62 10.86
CA GLN A 324 -4.42 0.42 11.86
C GLN A 324 -3.80 -0.16 13.14
N LYS A 325 -4.33 -1.29 13.62
CA LYS A 325 -3.82 -1.99 14.80
C LYS A 325 -2.48 -2.67 14.52
N ASP A 326 -2.31 -3.28 13.36
CA ASP A 326 -1.06 -3.92 12.93
C ASP A 326 0.04 -2.86 12.80
N ALA A 327 -0.24 -1.73 12.17
CA ALA A 327 0.69 -0.59 12.11
C ALA A 327 1.07 -0.09 13.50
N LYS A 328 0.08 0.10 14.40
CA LYS A 328 0.36 0.53 15.77
C LYS A 328 1.20 -0.50 16.52
N ALA A 329 0.93 -1.79 16.37
CA ALA A 329 1.70 -2.86 16.99
C ALA A 329 3.15 -2.87 16.47
N LEU A 330 3.33 -2.83 15.15
CA LEU A 330 4.65 -2.76 14.50
C LEU A 330 5.45 -1.54 14.97
N LEU A 331 4.80 -0.37 15.09
CA LEU A 331 5.46 0.85 15.55
C LEU A 331 5.74 0.85 17.05
N THR A 332 4.85 0.36 17.91
CA THR A 332 4.97 0.53 19.37
C THR A 332 5.51 -0.70 20.11
N GLY A 333 5.57 -1.86 19.46
CA GLY A 333 5.86 -3.13 20.15
C GLY A 333 4.68 -3.65 20.98
N ILE A 334 3.60 -2.87 21.15
CA ILE A 334 2.46 -3.22 22.00
C ILE A 334 1.42 -3.95 21.16
N THR A 335 1.24 -5.25 21.42
CA THR A 335 0.11 -6.01 20.88
C THR A 335 -1.14 -5.74 21.73
N PRO A 336 -2.27 -5.34 21.12
CA PRO A 336 -3.53 -5.21 21.86
C PRO A 336 -3.91 -6.55 22.53
N ASN A 337 -4.43 -6.51 23.75
CA ASN A 337 -4.87 -7.72 24.45
C ASN A 337 -6.10 -8.34 23.74
N TYR A 338 -5.89 -9.40 22.94
CA TYR A 338 -6.86 -9.90 21.95
C TYR A 338 -7.63 -11.15 22.41
N ARG A 339 -8.54 -11.02 23.38
CA ARG A 339 -9.54 -12.09 23.65
C ARG A 339 -10.51 -12.31 22.48
N GLY A 340 -10.84 -11.26 21.71
CA GLY A 340 -11.80 -11.34 20.59
C GLY A 340 -11.26 -11.93 19.29
N LEU A 341 -10.02 -11.62 18.90
CA LEU A 341 -9.41 -12.18 17.67
C LEU A 341 -8.99 -13.65 17.86
N LYS A 342 -8.70 -14.08 19.09
CA LYS A 342 -8.50 -15.49 19.44
C LYS A 342 -9.62 -16.39 18.93
N LYS A 343 -10.87 -15.88 18.86
CA LYS A 343 -12.05 -16.65 18.42
C LYS A 343 -12.14 -16.76 16.90
N ILE A 344 -11.77 -15.71 16.15
CA ILE A 344 -11.77 -15.67 14.68
C ILE A 344 -10.60 -16.49 14.11
N TYR A 345 -9.44 -16.42 14.78
CA TYR A 345 -8.23 -17.09 14.30
C TYR A 345 -7.93 -18.42 15.01
N LYS A 346 -8.85 -18.94 15.84
CA LYS A 346 -8.65 -20.11 16.74
C LYS A 346 -8.17 -21.39 16.04
N LYS A 347 -8.41 -21.54 14.73
CA LYS A 347 -7.89 -22.69 13.95
C LYS A 347 -6.47 -22.52 13.42
N ARG A 348 -5.84 -21.35 13.57
CA ARG A 348 -4.42 -21.08 13.23
C ARG A 348 -3.62 -20.42 14.37
N PHE A 349 -4.19 -20.36 15.58
CA PHE A 349 -3.73 -19.51 16.70
C PHE A 349 -2.66 -20.10 17.62
N LEU A 350 -1.74 -20.92 17.11
CA LEU A 350 -0.44 -21.14 17.77
C LEU A 350 0.64 -20.17 17.26
N ARG A 351 0.32 -19.30 16.29
CA ARG A 351 1.24 -18.33 15.68
C ARG A 351 0.80 -16.90 16.00
N GLY A 352 0.64 -16.61 17.28
CA GLY A 352 0.40 -15.25 17.75
C GLY A 352 1.68 -14.44 17.59
N ILE A 353 1.71 -13.53 16.63
CA ILE A 353 2.83 -12.63 16.44
C ILE A 353 2.34 -11.34 15.83
N PHE A 354 2.90 -10.17 16.20
CA PHE A 354 3.10 -9.08 15.22
C PHE A 354 4.16 -8.05 15.62
N ALA A 355 4.68 -8.01 16.84
CA ALA A 355 5.74 -7.07 17.20
C ALA A 355 6.61 -7.62 18.33
N HIS A 356 7.93 -7.50 18.18
CA HIS A 356 8.85 -7.73 19.29
C HIS A 356 8.95 -6.42 20.09
N PRO A 357 8.85 -6.45 21.43
CA PRO A 357 8.87 -5.25 22.26
C PRO A 357 10.15 -4.41 22.04
N ASP A 358 11.27 -5.08 21.76
CA ASP A 358 12.57 -4.45 21.56
C ASP A 358 12.88 -4.08 20.09
N HIS A 359 12.08 -4.57 19.13
CA HIS A 359 12.32 -4.33 17.70
C HIS A 359 11.12 -3.62 17.08
N LYS A 360 11.11 -2.31 17.31
CA LYS A 360 10.05 -1.42 16.84
C LYS A 360 10.42 -0.82 15.48
N TRP A 361 9.41 -0.63 14.64
CA TRP A 361 9.52 0.18 13.42
C TRP A 361 9.43 1.66 13.76
N ASP A 362 10.10 2.51 12.98
CA ASP A 362 10.05 3.97 13.12
C ASP A 362 9.17 4.62 12.04
N LEU A 363 9.17 4.01 10.85
CA LEU A 363 8.37 4.43 9.70
C LEU A 363 7.72 3.24 9.00
N ILE A 364 6.41 3.34 8.77
CA ILE A 364 5.65 2.46 7.87
C ILE A 364 5.26 3.26 6.63
N PHE A 365 5.64 2.80 5.44
CA PHE A 365 5.23 3.41 4.18
C PHE A 365 4.57 2.36 3.27
N ALA A 366 3.25 2.24 3.36
CA ALA A 366 2.53 1.14 2.74
C ALA A 366 1.97 1.45 1.34
N HIS A 367 1.73 0.36 0.61
CA HIS A 367 1.37 0.27 -0.80
C HIS A 367 0.15 -0.62 -1.00
N HIS A 368 -0.30 -0.78 -2.26
CA HIS A 368 -1.29 -1.76 -2.76
C HIS A 368 -2.73 -1.27 -3.01
N PRO A 369 -3.43 -0.56 -2.10
CA PRO A 369 -4.81 -0.15 -2.36
C PRO A 369 -5.00 0.77 -3.59
N HIS A 370 -3.91 1.31 -4.16
CA HIS A 370 -3.93 2.24 -5.30
C HIS A 370 -4.75 3.50 -5.10
N VAL A 371 -5.04 3.83 -3.85
CA VAL A 371 -5.82 4.99 -3.44
C VAL A 371 -5.16 5.59 -2.22
N LEU A 372 -5.18 6.91 -2.14
CA LEU A 372 -4.60 7.62 -1.01
C LEU A 372 -5.33 7.25 0.27
N GLN A 373 -4.56 6.80 1.25
CA GLN A 373 -5.04 6.62 2.61
C GLN A 373 -4.28 7.55 3.56
N PRO A 374 -4.80 7.79 4.78
CA PRO A 374 -4.21 8.76 5.69
C PRO A 374 -2.77 8.46 6.08
N ILE A 375 -2.04 9.54 6.37
CA ILE A 375 -0.76 9.51 7.10
C ILE A 375 -1.08 9.74 8.58
N MET A 376 -0.44 8.98 9.46
CA MET A 376 -0.69 8.99 10.90
C MET A 376 0.63 9.17 11.64
N LYS A 377 0.69 10.19 12.51
CA LYS A 377 1.71 10.29 13.56
C LYS A 377 1.31 9.39 14.73
N VAL A 378 2.23 8.57 15.22
CA VAL A 378 2.02 7.65 16.34
C VAL A 378 2.94 8.02 17.48
N PRO A 379 2.41 8.60 18.57
CA PRO A 379 3.17 8.79 19.79
C PRO A 379 3.58 7.44 20.38
N ASP A 380 4.82 7.35 20.84
CA ASP A 380 5.41 6.23 21.55
C ASP A 380 6.31 6.78 22.68
N GLU A 381 6.68 5.91 23.59
CA GLU A 381 7.72 6.17 24.58
C GLU A 381 8.83 5.16 24.36
N ILE A 382 10.06 5.66 24.20
CA ILE A 382 11.23 4.80 24.02
C ILE A 382 12.07 4.89 25.27
N LYS A 383 12.48 3.72 25.76
CA LYS A 383 13.45 3.58 26.84
C LYS A 383 14.76 3.06 26.26
N ILE A 384 15.81 3.85 26.39
CA ILE A 384 17.16 3.42 26.07
C ILE A 384 17.79 2.87 27.35
N LYS A 385 18.63 1.84 27.25
CA LYS A 385 19.23 1.18 28.42
C LYS A 385 19.86 2.21 29.35
N ASN A 386 19.48 2.18 30.63
CA ASN A 386 19.93 3.10 31.68
C ASN A 386 19.54 4.58 31.51
N LYS A 387 18.59 4.90 30.63
CA LYS A 387 17.98 6.23 30.52
C LYS A 387 16.49 6.18 30.88
N GLU A 388 15.95 7.32 31.28
CA GLU A 388 14.49 7.48 31.44
C GLU A 388 13.79 7.33 30.09
N SER A 389 12.51 6.96 30.14
CA SER A 389 11.69 6.95 28.93
C SER A 389 11.44 8.37 28.46
N PHE A 390 11.50 8.59 27.14
CA PHE A 390 11.28 9.90 26.54
C PHE A 390 10.26 9.80 25.39
N PRO A 391 9.53 10.89 25.11
CA PRO A 391 8.52 10.91 24.05
C PRO A 391 9.18 10.78 22.68
N TYR A 392 8.58 9.96 21.82
CA TYR A 392 9.07 9.72 20.46
C TYR A 392 7.90 9.53 19.50
N ASN A 393 7.89 10.26 18.39
CA ASN A 393 6.85 10.16 17.39
C ASN A 393 7.32 9.32 16.19
N LYS A 394 6.45 8.41 15.78
CA LYS A 394 6.60 7.54 14.61
C LYS A 394 5.60 7.90 13.53
N VAL A 395 5.79 7.38 12.31
CA VAL A 395 4.91 7.69 11.17
C VAL A 395 4.40 6.41 10.50
N ALA A 396 3.12 6.40 10.13
CA ALA A 396 2.51 5.39 9.28
C ALA A 396 1.77 6.02 8.10
N VAL A 397 2.13 5.62 6.88
CA VAL A 397 1.36 5.87 5.65
C VAL A 397 0.67 4.55 5.29
N PHE A 398 -0.66 4.51 5.31
CA PHE A 398 -1.40 3.26 5.13
C PHE A 398 -1.55 2.81 3.67
N SER A 399 -1.57 3.77 2.75
CA SER A 399 -1.42 3.56 1.31
C SER A 399 -1.04 4.88 0.67
N ALA A 400 0.10 4.87 -0.02
CA ALA A 400 0.58 6.02 -0.78
C ALA A 400 -0.15 6.21 -2.12
N GLY A 401 -1.08 5.32 -2.51
CA GLY A 401 -1.72 5.36 -3.83
C GLY A 401 -0.73 5.19 -4.98
N ASN A 402 -1.08 5.65 -6.17
CA ASN A 402 -0.27 5.46 -7.38
C ASN A 402 0.60 6.67 -7.67
N PHE A 403 1.92 6.49 -7.70
CA PHE A 403 2.84 7.52 -8.17
C PHE A 403 2.68 7.71 -9.68
N THR A 404 2.73 6.62 -10.44
CA THR A 404 2.54 6.62 -11.91
C THR A 404 1.32 5.79 -12.29
N SER A 405 0.66 6.09 -13.41
CA SER A 405 -0.33 5.17 -14.00
C SER A 405 -0.63 5.46 -15.48
N GLY A 406 -0.33 4.47 -16.32
CA GLY A 406 -0.73 4.41 -17.71
C GLY A 406 -2.14 3.89 -17.96
N ALA A 407 -2.88 3.50 -16.92
CA ALA A 407 -4.25 3.03 -17.10
C ALA A 407 -5.11 4.08 -17.82
N ASN A 408 -5.94 3.63 -18.76
CA ASN A 408 -6.79 4.51 -19.56
C ASN A 408 -7.76 5.29 -18.65
N ILE A 409 -7.67 6.63 -18.68
CA ILE A 409 -8.56 7.56 -17.98
C ILE A 409 -10.06 7.30 -18.26
N ILE A 410 -10.38 6.59 -19.35
CA ILE A 410 -11.73 6.18 -19.73
C ILE A 410 -12.40 5.39 -18.57
N ARG A 411 -11.65 4.60 -17.80
CA ARG A 411 -12.09 4.13 -16.48
C ARG A 411 -11.92 5.25 -15.46
N LYS A 412 -12.89 6.17 -15.43
CA LYS A 412 -12.94 7.40 -14.62
C LYS A 412 -12.20 7.29 -13.26
N LYS A 413 -11.14 8.10 -13.11
CA LYS A 413 -10.64 8.75 -11.88
C LYS A 413 -10.11 7.92 -10.69
N LYS A 414 -10.14 6.58 -10.69
CA LYS A 414 -9.83 5.80 -9.46
C LYS A 414 -8.34 5.64 -9.11
N HIS A 415 -7.43 5.84 -10.07
CA HIS A 415 -6.02 5.45 -9.94
C HIS A 415 -5.02 6.52 -10.38
N ILE A 416 -5.43 7.78 -10.34
CA ILE A 416 -4.63 8.88 -10.93
C ILE A 416 -3.81 9.65 -9.90
N SER A 417 -3.90 9.34 -8.61
CA SER A 417 -3.24 10.11 -7.56
C SER A 417 -2.39 9.24 -6.64
N GLY A 418 -1.31 9.85 -6.15
CA GLY A 418 -0.34 9.28 -5.24
C GLY A 418 0.06 10.29 -4.15
N ILE A 419 0.82 9.80 -3.18
CA ILE A 419 1.58 10.59 -2.22
C ILE A 419 3.04 10.51 -2.64
N ILE A 420 3.71 11.65 -2.62
CA ILE A 420 5.17 11.72 -2.49
C ILE A 420 5.48 12.28 -1.11
N MET A 421 6.52 11.76 -0.48
CA MET A 421 6.94 12.15 0.86
C MET A 421 8.47 12.27 0.90
N LYS A 422 9.00 13.19 1.70
CA LYS A 422 10.41 13.40 1.94
C LYS A 422 10.62 13.56 3.44
N CYS A 423 11.54 12.78 4.00
CA CYS A 423 11.87 12.81 5.42
C CYS A 423 13.31 13.21 5.63
N GLN A 424 13.55 14.12 6.57
CA GLN A 424 14.85 14.36 7.17
C GLN A 424 14.98 13.43 8.38
N ILE A 425 16.03 12.62 8.41
CA ILE A 425 16.31 11.66 9.49
C ILE A 425 17.66 12.02 10.10
N GLY A 426 17.73 12.14 11.41
CA GLY A 426 18.93 12.55 12.12
C GLY A 426 18.92 12.12 13.59
N PRO A 427 20.01 12.36 14.33
CA PRO A 427 20.07 12.07 15.76
C PRO A 427 19.00 12.83 16.52
N LEU A 428 18.27 12.15 17.40
CA LEU A 428 17.24 12.76 18.24
C LEU A 428 17.90 13.72 19.24
N GLN A 429 17.34 14.92 19.40
CA GLN A 429 17.90 15.92 20.32
C GLN A 429 17.92 15.37 21.77
N GLY A 430 19.09 15.41 22.41
CA GLY A 430 19.32 14.84 23.75
C GLY A 430 19.55 13.32 23.79
N HIS A 431 19.43 12.62 22.65
CA HIS A 431 19.53 11.17 22.53
C HIS A 431 20.21 10.77 21.20
N GLU A 432 21.45 11.21 21.00
CA GLU A 432 22.19 11.05 19.74
C GLU A 432 22.37 9.60 19.27
N GLU A 433 22.27 8.63 20.19
CA GLU A 433 22.33 7.21 19.88
C GLU A 433 21.10 6.70 19.08
N LYS A 434 19.99 7.45 19.09
CA LYS A 434 18.73 7.11 18.41
C LYS A 434 18.50 8.09 17.27
N LEU A 435 18.17 7.56 16.10
CA LEU A 435 17.73 8.39 14.98
C LEU A 435 16.22 8.58 15.05
N ALA A 436 15.75 9.71 14.54
CA ALA A 436 14.33 10.06 14.45
C ALA A 436 14.01 10.76 13.13
N ILE A 437 12.72 10.76 12.77
CA ILE A 437 12.22 11.65 11.72
C ILE A 437 12.16 13.06 12.32
N GLY A 438 12.92 13.99 11.75
CA GLY A 438 12.83 15.41 12.05
C GLY A 438 11.70 16.05 11.26
N LYS A 439 12.06 16.80 10.23
CA LYS A 439 11.12 17.39 9.28
C LYS A 439 10.56 16.33 8.31
N MET A 440 9.24 16.35 8.11
CA MET A 440 8.58 15.54 7.09
C MET A 440 7.79 16.45 6.13
N GLU A 441 8.09 16.35 4.84
CA GLU A 441 7.35 17.01 3.77
C GLU A 441 6.60 15.96 2.96
N TRP A 442 5.40 16.28 2.48
CA TRP A 442 4.68 15.40 1.55
C TRP A 442 3.79 16.23 0.65
N ARG A 443 3.48 15.69 -0.52
CA ARG A 443 2.60 16.31 -1.51
C ARG A 443 1.73 15.23 -2.15
N ARG A 444 0.53 15.62 -2.56
CA ARG A 444 -0.30 14.79 -3.42
C ARG A 444 0.18 14.93 -4.87
N THR A 445 0.25 13.84 -5.58
CA THR A 445 0.51 13.84 -7.02
C THR A 445 -0.73 13.45 -7.80
N LYS A 446 -0.74 13.85 -9.07
CA LYS A 446 -1.77 13.44 -10.02
C LYS A 446 -1.17 13.21 -11.40
N ASN A 447 -1.69 12.18 -12.06
CA ASN A 447 -1.30 11.72 -13.38
C ASN A 447 -2.25 12.32 -14.43
N PHE A 448 -1.74 13.22 -15.26
CA PHE A 448 -2.49 13.83 -16.35
C PHE A 448 -2.08 13.23 -17.69
N LYS A 449 -3.03 13.14 -18.62
CA LYS A 449 -2.69 12.84 -20.02
C LYS A 449 -2.09 14.10 -20.64
N THR A 450 -0.95 13.95 -21.26
CA THR A 450 -0.29 14.98 -22.07
C THR A 450 0.16 14.37 -23.41
N ARG A 451 0.84 15.16 -24.24
CA ARG A 451 1.50 14.72 -25.47
C ARG A 451 2.92 15.26 -25.50
N VAL A 452 3.85 14.46 -26.02
CA VAL A 452 5.25 14.84 -26.28
C VAL A 452 5.48 14.65 -27.76
N GLY A 453 5.49 15.75 -28.50
CA GLY A 453 5.28 15.72 -29.95
C GLY A 453 3.97 15.00 -30.30
N ASN A 454 4.05 14.00 -31.17
CA ASN A 454 2.88 13.20 -31.60
C ASN A 454 2.60 11.97 -30.73
N LYS A 455 3.44 11.68 -29.73
CA LYS A 455 3.28 10.48 -28.90
C LYS A 455 2.48 10.80 -27.63
N PRO A 456 1.53 9.92 -27.22
CA PRO A 456 0.79 10.10 -25.99
C PRO A 456 1.71 9.91 -24.77
N ALA A 457 1.62 10.79 -23.79
CA ALA A 457 2.40 10.73 -22.57
C ALA A 457 1.55 10.96 -21.33
N LYS A 458 2.12 10.66 -20.17
CA LYS A 458 1.56 10.95 -18.86
C LYS A 458 2.50 11.86 -18.12
N LEU A 459 1.98 13.01 -17.74
CA LEU A 459 2.67 13.95 -16.87
C LEU A 459 2.26 13.64 -15.43
N VAL A 460 3.24 13.34 -14.58
CA VAL A 460 3.05 13.32 -13.13
C VAL A 460 3.39 14.71 -12.62
N CYS A 461 2.46 15.34 -11.93
CA CYS A 461 2.67 16.65 -11.32
C CYS A 461 2.07 16.70 -9.91
N ILE A 462 2.45 17.74 -9.16
CA ILE A 462 1.86 18.02 -7.85
C ILE A 462 0.41 18.47 -8.07
N ASP A 463 -0.51 17.82 -7.36
CA ASP A 463 -1.93 18.15 -7.46
C ASP A 463 -2.24 19.38 -6.60
N ASN A 464 -2.06 20.57 -7.19
CA ASN A 464 -2.42 21.84 -6.56
C ASN A 464 -3.95 22.12 -6.59
N GLU A 465 -4.77 21.23 -7.18
CA GLU A 465 -6.21 21.43 -7.15
C GLU A 465 -6.74 21.40 -5.69
N LYS A 466 -7.32 22.54 -5.26
CA LYS A 466 -8.15 22.60 -4.04
C LYS A 466 -9.16 21.46 -4.07
N TYR A 467 -9.10 20.60 -3.06
CA TYR A 467 -9.94 19.40 -2.92
C TYR A 467 -11.41 19.73 -3.23
N ARG A 468 -11.91 19.32 -4.41
CA ARG A 468 -13.34 19.05 -4.57
C ARG A 468 -13.60 17.73 -3.86
N THR A 469 -14.04 17.79 -2.62
CA THR A 469 -14.51 16.61 -1.89
C THR A 469 -15.53 15.88 -2.77
N TYR A 470 -15.24 14.62 -3.12
CA TYR A 470 -16.14 13.80 -3.94
C TYR A 470 -17.37 13.30 -3.15
N ASN A 471 -17.79 14.06 -2.13
CA ASN A 471 -19.09 13.90 -1.52
C ASN A 471 -20.08 14.77 -2.29
N LYS A 472 -20.35 14.39 -3.55
CA LYS A 472 -21.64 14.81 -4.10
C LYS A 472 -22.74 14.19 -3.23
N PRO A 473 -23.85 14.89 -2.98
CA PRO A 473 -25.02 14.41 -2.22
C PRO A 473 -25.67 13.14 -2.79
N PHE A 474 -25.12 12.51 -3.83
CA PHE A 474 -25.66 11.34 -4.50
C PHE A 474 -25.87 10.14 -3.57
N LEU A 475 -24.98 9.94 -2.58
CA LEU A 475 -25.13 8.88 -1.58
C LEU A 475 -26.19 9.20 -0.52
N VAL A 476 -26.31 10.47 -0.13
CA VAL A 476 -27.39 10.94 0.76
C VAL A 476 -28.73 10.79 0.06
N ASN A 477 -28.83 11.17 -1.22
CA ASN A 477 -30.03 11.02 -2.04
C ASN A 477 -30.41 9.54 -2.23
N GLY A 478 -29.43 8.64 -2.44
CA GLY A 478 -29.70 7.21 -2.55
C GLY A 478 -30.23 6.60 -1.25
N MET A 479 -29.71 7.03 -0.09
CA MET A 479 -30.19 6.57 1.22
C MET A 479 -31.58 7.12 1.56
N ILE A 480 -31.84 8.39 1.22
CA ILE A 480 -33.17 9.01 1.35
C ILE A 480 -34.19 8.28 0.47
N LEU A 481 -33.86 8.01 -0.79
CA LEU A 481 -34.70 7.23 -1.70
C LEU A 481 -35.00 5.82 -1.15
N PHE A 482 -34.02 5.18 -0.52
CA PHE A 482 -34.23 3.87 0.13
C PHE A 482 -35.18 3.96 1.33
N ILE A 483 -35.01 4.95 2.21
CA ILE A 483 -35.90 5.13 3.37
C ILE A 483 -37.33 5.41 2.90
N ILE A 484 -37.50 6.28 1.89
CA ILE A 484 -38.80 6.58 1.28
C ILE A 484 -39.42 5.30 0.70
N PHE A 485 -38.64 4.50 -0.04
CA PHE A 485 -39.12 3.26 -0.63
C PHE A 485 -39.52 2.22 0.43
N LEU A 486 -38.73 2.05 1.48
CA LEU A 486 -39.05 1.14 2.59
C LEU A 486 -40.35 1.54 3.29
N LEU A 487 -40.57 2.85 3.48
CA LEU A 487 -41.83 3.39 4.02
C LEU A 487 -43.03 3.06 3.13
N PHE A 488 -42.93 3.26 1.81
CA PHE A 488 -44.01 2.88 0.88
C PHE A 488 -44.31 1.38 0.89
N TYR A 489 -43.27 0.54 0.96
CA TYR A 489 -43.45 -0.90 1.06
C TYR A 489 -44.17 -1.33 2.35
N LEU A 490 -43.79 -0.75 3.49
CA LEU A 490 -44.46 -1.02 4.76
C LEU A 490 -45.92 -0.57 4.72
N ILE A 491 -46.23 0.60 4.12
CA ILE A 491 -47.62 1.05 3.96
C ILE A 491 -48.44 0.02 3.16
N ASN A 492 -47.93 -0.48 2.03
CA ASN A 492 -48.63 -1.48 1.22
C ASN A 492 -48.80 -2.85 1.90
N LEU A 493 -47.93 -3.23 2.85
CA LEU A 493 -48.10 -4.48 3.61
C LEU A 493 -49.22 -4.41 4.65
N TYR A 494 -49.54 -3.21 5.11
CA TYR A 494 -50.54 -2.96 6.16
C TYR A 494 -51.83 -2.31 5.64
N SER A 495 -51.90 -2.06 4.33
CA SER A 495 -53.11 -1.62 3.62
C SER A 495 -53.71 -2.82 2.91
#